data_AF-A0A420MDH6-F1
#
_entry.id   AF-A0A420MDH6-F1
#
_cell.length_a   1.000
_cell.length_b   1.000
_cell.length_c   1.000
_cell.angle_alpha   90.00
_cell.angle_beta   90.00
_cell.angle_gamma   90.00
#
_symmetry.space_group_name_H-M   'P 1'
#
loop_
_entity.id
_entity.type
_entity.pdbx_description
1 polymer ?
#
loop_
_entity_poly.entity_id
_entity_poly.type
_entity_poly.pdbx_seq_one_letter_code
_entity_poly.pdbx_strand_id
1 'polypeptide(L)'
;MSRLSDTHFDKIGSLFQDSNGNYFVGECLSPSLLWQHRDELEGVDRCPFDRESQYLRSLVSAFTAHAEELPIRPHCFFAPIPDPFEYPNWASYRQAVERWRTVCSIGVKVEGNKNRFAFCIAGQLLNEMVSDLASQNRNYVLCDPDLHLGNIFIDEDFNITCIIDWSSASASPTAELLSTPGLNGSLSPPKPSLIAAFRSGFRNGSQVLGPQKWERADKMWCVQ
;
A
#
# COMPACT_ATOMS: atom_id res chain seq x y z
N MET A 1 6.33 -14.60 -1.30
CA MET A 1 6.88 -13.29 -0.91
C MET A 1 8.40 -13.22 -0.93
N SER A 2 9.13 -14.08 -0.20
CA SER A 2 10.61 -14.00 -0.15
C SER A 2 11.28 -14.09 -1.53
N ARG A 3 10.80 -14.97 -2.42
CA ARG A 3 11.28 -15.08 -3.80
C ARG A 3 11.12 -13.82 -4.65
N LEU A 4 10.12 -12.98 -4.34
CA LEU A 4 9.93 -11.72 -5.06
C LEU A 4 11.05 -10.72 -4.77
N SER A 5 11.70 -10.87 -3.61
CA SER A 5 12.86 -10.03 -3.26
C SER A 5 14.14 -10.40 -4.00
N ASP A 6 14.15 -11.53 -4.71
CA ASP A 6 15.29 -11.95 -5.54
C ASP A 6 15.20 -11.37 -6.97
N THR A 7 14.04 -10.81 -7.35
CA THR A 7 13.86 -10.11 -8.63
C THR A 7 14.10 -8.63 -8.42
N HIS A 8 14.98 -8.04 -9.23
CA HIS A 8 15.41 -6.66 -9.09
C HIS A 8 15.14 -5.83 -10.35
N PHE A 9 14.70 -4.59 -10.12
CA PHE A 9 14.46 -3.58 -11.14
C PHE A 9 15.22 -2.30 -10.79
N ASP A 10 15.56 -1.53 -11.82
CA ASP A 10 16.26 -0.24 -11.74
C ASP A 10 15.31 0.96 -11.60
N LYS A 11 14.01 0.74 -11.84
CA LYS A 11 12.94 1.74 -11.72
C LYS A 11 11.74 1.21 -10.95
N ILE A 12 10.93 2.13 -10.43
CA ILE A 12 9.63 1.88 -9.82
C ILE A 12 8.56 2.10 -10.88
N GLY A 13 7.60 1.20 -11.04
CA GLY A 13 6.54 1.31 -12.03
C GLY A 13 5.88 -0.03 -12.33
N SER A 14 4.81 -0.06 -13.11
CA SER A 14 4.13 -1.31 -13.45
C SER A 14 4.87 -2.06 -14.55
N LEU A 15 4.71 -3.39 -14.55
CA LEU A 15 5.31 -4.24 -15.57
C LEU A 15 4.41 -4.31 -16.80
N PHE A 16 4.98 -3.99 -17.96
CA PHE A 16 4.33 -4.09 -19.26
C PHE A 16 5.04 -5.12 -20.12
N GLN A 17 4.30 -5.79 -20.99
CA GLN A 17 4.84 -6.68 -22.00
C GLN A 17 4.86 -5.97 -23.36
N ASP A 18 5.99 -6.02 -24.06
CA ASP A 18 6.11 -5.51 -25.43
C ASP A 18 5.56 -6.52 -26.45
N SER A 19 5.48 -6.11 -27.72
CA SER A 19 5.01 -6.97 -28.81
C SER A 19 5.87 -8.20 -29.07
N ASN A 20 7.09 -8.22 -28.54
CA ASN A 20 8.06 -9.31 -28.69
C ASN A 20 8.05 -10.27 -27.48
N GLY A 21 7.21 -10.01 -26.48
CA GLY A 21 7.10 -10.79 -25.26
C GLY A 21 8.10 -10.41 -24.16
N ASN A 22 8.91 -9.37 -24.35
CA ASN A 22 9.81 -8.86 -23.31
C ASN A 22 9.03 -8.01 -22.30
N TYR A 23 9.52 -7.96 -21.06
CA TYR A 23 8.92 -7.15 -20.01
C TYR A 23 9.77 -5.92 -19.72
N PHE A 24 9.10 -4.79 -19.49
CA PHE A 24 9.74 -3.54 -19.09
C PHE A 24 8.92 -2.81 -18.02
N VAL A 25 9.58 -1.94 -17.27
CA VAL A 25 8.94 -1.08 -16.26
C VAL A 25 8.43 0.18 -16.95
N GLY A 26 7.12 0.38 -16.95
CA GLY A 26 6.43 1.54 -17.52
C GLY A 26 5.84 2.44 -16.44
N GLU A 27 4.74 3.12 -16.77
CA GLU A 27 4.04 3.95 -15.79
C GLU A 27 3.59 3.14 -14.56
N CYS A 28 3.54 3.78 -13.40
CA CYS A 28 3.08 3.18 -12.17
C CYS A 28 1.55 3.16 -12.13
N LEU A 29 0.99 1.95 -12.29
CA LEU A 29 -0.43 1.68 -12.20
C LEU A 29 -0.90 1.34 -10.78
N SER A 30 -0.23 1.87 -9.75
CA SER A 30 -0.60 1.62 -8.35
C SER A 30 -2.04 2.09 -8.08
N PRO A 31 -2.84 1.33 -7.32
CA PRO A 31 -4.14 1.75 -6.81
C PRO A 31 -4.17 3.18 -6.26
N SER A 32 -3.13 3.58 -5.51
CA SER A 32 -3.03 4.92 -4.90
C SER A 32 -2.91 6.07 -5.92
N LEU A 33 -2.55 5.76 -7.17
CA LEU A 33 -2.43 6.70 -8.29
C LEU A 33 -3.60 6.65 -9.27
N LEU A 34 -4.38 5.55 -9.32
CA LEU A 34 -5.49 5.40 -10.27
C LEU A 34 -6.87 5.36 -9.64
N TRP A 35 -7.03 4.62 -8.53
CA TRP A 35 -8.35 4.37 -7.98
C TRP A 35 -9.01 5.66 -7.49
N GLN A 36 -10.34 5.63 -7.41
CA GLN A 36 -11.15 6.79 -7.02
C GLN A 36 -10.97 7.99 -7.97
N HIS A 37 -10.87 7.75 -9.28
CA HIS A 37 -10.75 8.78 -10.32
C HIS A 37 -9.44 9.60 -10.25
N ARG A 38 -8.39 9.06 -9.63
CA ARG A 38 -7.10 9.76 -9.54
C ARG A 38 -6.34 9.75 -10.86
N ASP A 39 -6.67 8.83 -11.76
CA ASP A 39 -6.19 8.81 -13.14
C ASP A 39 -6.72 9.99 -13.98
N GLU A 40 -7.79 10.66 -13.52
CA GLU A 40 -8.37 11.86 -14.14
C GLU A 40 -7.70 13.17 -13.65
N LEU A 41 -6.86 13.12 -12.61
CA LEU A 41 -6.18 14.29 -12.05
C LEU A 41 -5.03 14.76 -12.95
N GLU A 42 -5.01 16.06 -13.26
CA GLU A 42 -3.91 16.67 -14.01
C GLU A 42 -2.70 16.94 -13.10
N GLY A 43 -1.48 16.83 -13.64
CA GLY A 43 -0.25 17.17 -12.91
C GLY A 43 0.27 16.12 -11.94
N VAL A 44 -0.34 14.93 -11.88
CA VAL A 44 0.18 13.78 -11.12
C VAL A 44 1.10 12.93 -12.02
N ASP A 45 2.40 12.97 -11.76
CA ASP A 45 3.38 12.15 -12.47
C ASP A 45 3.19 10.66 -12.19
N ARG A 46 3.07 9.84 -13.23
CA ARG A 46 2.97 8.37 -13.12
C ARG A 46 4.15 7.62 -13.71
N CYS A 47 5.23 8.29 -14.10
CA CYS A 47 6.39 7.72 -14.80
C CYS A 47 6.87 6.38 -14.22
N PRO A 48 7.64 5.56 -14.96
CA PRO A 48 8.62 4.76 -14.25
C PRO A 48 9.55 5.72 -13.49
N PHE A 49 9.64 5.60 -12.17
CA PHE A 49 10.44 6.48 -11.32
C PHE A 49 11.84 5.90 -11.09
N ASP A 50 12.88 6.72 -11.24
CA ASP A 50 14.26 6.30 -10.99
C ASP A 50 14.60 6.27 -9.49
N ARG A 51 13.88 7.06 -8.68
CA ARG A 51 14.13 7.22 -7.24
C ARG A 51 12.85 7.04 -6.43
N GLU A 52 12.96 6.34 -5.30
CA GLU A 52 11.88 6.21 -4.30
C GLU A 52 11.32 7.57 -3.88
N SER A 53 12.16 8.62 -3.77
CA SER A 53 11.67 9.97 -3.44
C SER A 53 10.78 10.60 -4.53
N GLN A 54 10.93 10.22 -5.80
CA GLN A 54 10.05 10.71 -6.87
C GLN A 54 8.70 10.00 -6.79
N TYR A 55 8.74 8.68 -6.59
CA TYR A 55 7.56 7.86 -6.37
C TYR A 55 6.74 8.34 -5.16
N LEU A 56 7.36 8.51 -3.99
CA LEU A 56 6.67 8.98 -2.79
C LEU A 56 6.07 10.39 -2.98
N ARG A 57 6.76 11.29 -3.70
CA ARG A 57 6.19 12.61 -4.03
C ARG A 57 4.99 12.51 -4.96
N SER A 58 5.02 11.59 -5.91
CA SER A 58 3.86 11.33 -6.78
C SER A 58 2.66 10.84 -5.95
N LEU A 59 2.85 9.89 -5.03
CA LEU A 59 1.79 9.45 -4.11
C LEU A 59 1.21 10.61 -3.28
N VAL A 60 2.08 11.46 -2.72
CA VAL A 60 1.67 12.64 -1.94
C VAL A 60 0.95 13.67 -2.81
N SER A 61 1.38 13.85 -4.07
CA SER A 61 0.72 14.72 -5.04
C SER A 61 -0.69 14.21 -5.34
N ALA A 62 -0.85 12.92 -5.67
CA ALA A 62 -2.15 12.31 -5.91
C ALA A 62 -3.07 12.42 -4.69
N PHE A 63 -2.53 12.20 -3.49
CA PHE A 63 -3.26 12.39 -2.23
C PHE A 63 -3.76 13.81 -2.05
N THR A 64 -2.89 14.80 -2.26
CA THR A 64 -3.21 16.22 -2.09
C THR A 64 -4.20 16.69 -3.15
N ALA A 65 -3.96 16.37 -4.42
CA ALA A 65 -4.83 16.71 -5.54
C ALA A 65 -6.23 16.08 -5.39
N HIS A 66 -6.33 14.82 -4.92
CA HIS A 66 -7.63 14.24 -4.57
C HIS A 66 -8.34 15.09 -3.51
N ALA A 67 -7.63 15.47 -2.44
CA ALA A 67 -8.20 16.28 -1.38
C ALA A 67 -8.61 17.70 -1.85
N GLU A 68 -8.01 18.20 -2.93
CA GLU A 68 -8.23 19.55 -3.48
C GLU A 68 -9.28 19.60 -4.59
N GLU A 69 -9.43 18.53 -5.37
CA GLU A 69 -10.22 18.54 -6.61
C GLU A 69 -11.36 17.50 -6.61
N LEU A 70 -11.15 16.35 -5.99
CA LEU A 70 -12.11 15.24 -6.04
C LEU A 70 -13.04 15.19 -4.81
N PRO A 71 -14.22 14.54 -4.92
CA PRO A 71 -15.10 14.35 -3.78
C PRO A 71 -14.48 13.45 -2.71
N ILE A 72 -14.30 13.97 -1.49
CA ILE A 72 -13.89 13.13 -0.35
C ILE A 72 -15.13 12.44 0.19
N ARG A 73 -15.39 11.24 -0.33
CA ARG A 73 -16.36 10.30 0.24
C ARG A 73 -15.71 9.55 1.40
N PRO A 74 -16.49 8.93 2.30
CA PRO A 74 -15.92 7.91 3.17
C PRO A 74 -15.17 6.87 2.34
N HIS A 75 -13.99 6.48 2.81
CA HIS A 75 -13.09 5.48 2.23
C HIS A 75 -12.22 5.92 1.06
N CYS A 76 -12.03 7.22 0.94
CA CYS A 76 -11.34 7.86 -0.16
C CYS A 76 -9.80 7.81 0.02
N PHE A 77 -9.32 7.91 1.27
CA PHE A 77 -7.90 7.80 1.62
C PHE A 77 -7.61 6.60 2.53
N PHE A 78 -8.58 6.19 3.33
CA PHE A 78 -8.49 5.11 4.29
C PHE A 78 -9.56 4.04 4.02
N ALA A 79 -9.35 2.83 4.51
CA ALA A 79 -10.07 1.62 4.09
C ALA A 79 -11.60 1.55 4.40
N PRO A 80 -12.33 0.56 3.82
CA PRO A 80 -13.80 0.42 3.84
C PRO A 80 -14.44 0.31 5.24
N ILE A 81 -15.75 0.60 5.32
CA ILE A 81 -16.54 0.39 6.55
C ILE A 81 -16.48 -1.10 6.91
N PRO A 82 -16.32 -1.46 8.20
CA PRO A 82 -16.57 -2.82 8.66
C PRO A 82 -17.88 -3.38 8.05
N ASP A 83 -17.86 -4.60 7.51
CA ASP A 83 -19.06 -5.24 6.97
C ASP A 83 -19.82 -5.95 8.10
N PRO A 84 -21.14 -5.73 8.29
CA PRO A 84 -21.95 -6.43 9.29
C PRO A 84 -21.87 -7.97 9.25
N PHE A 85 -21.68 -8.58 8.06
CA PHE A 85 -21.61 -10.03 7.88
C PHE A 85 -20.28 -10.63 8.33
N GLU A 86 -19.25 -9.82 8.55
CA GLU A 86 -17.94 -10.28 9.05
C GLU A 86 -17.88 -10.42 10.58
N TYR A 87 -18.94 -10.03 11.29
CA TYR A 87 -18.96 -10.03 12.75
C TYR A 87 -19.98 -11.04 13.29
N PRO A 88 -19.62 -11.80 14.34
CA PRO A 88 -20.49 -12.84 14.90
C PRO A 88 -21.75 -12.28 15.55
N ASN A 89 -21.77 -10.98 15.88
CA ASN A 89 -22.93 -10.30 16.45
C ASN A 89 -22.85 -8.78 16.25
N TRP A 90 -24.00 -8.15 16.46
CA TRP A 90 -24.18 -6.71 16.23
C TRP A 90 -23.35 -5.82 17.16
N ALA A 91 -23.01 -6.30 18.36
CA ALA A 91 -22.23 -5.55 19.33
C ALA A 91 -20.75 -5.48 18.92
N SER A 92 -20.19 -6.60 18.43
CA SER A 92 -18.82 -6.68 17.90
C SER A 92 -18.64 -5.81 16.65
N TYR A 93 -19.61 -5.83 15.73
CA TYR A 93 -19.62 -4.92 14.60
C TYR A 93 -19.66 -3.45 15.04
N ARG A 94 -20.55 -3.07 15.97
CA ARG A 94 -20.64 -1.67 16.41
C ARG A 94 -19.34 -1.19 17.06
N GLN A 95 -18.67 -2.06 17.82
CA GLN A 95 -17.34 -1.75 18.33
C GLN A 95 -16.30 -1.59 17.20
N ALA A 96 -16.37 -2.41 16.16
CA ALA A 96 -15.49 -2.30 15.01
C ALA A 96 -15.72 -1.00 14.22
N VAL A 97 -16.97 -0.60 13.99
CA VAL A 97 -17.32 0.69 13.37
C VAL A 97 -16.84 1.87 14.20
N GLU A 98 -16.95 1.81 15.54
CA GLU A 98 -16.50 2.89 16.41
C GLU A 98 -14.96 3.00 16.45
N ARG A 99 -14.26 1.86 16.45
CA ARG A 99 -12.80 1.82 16.30
C ARG A 99 -12.36 2.31 14.93
N TRP A 100 -13.05 1.91 13.87
CA TRP A 100 -12.86 2.38 12.50
C TRP A 100 -12.98 3.91 12.46
N ARG A 101 -14.05 4.48 13.02
CA ARG A 101 -14.21 5.94 13.14
C ARG A 101 -13.06 6.60 13.88
N THR A 102 -12.50 5.95 14.91
CA THR A 102 -11.39 6.49 15.70
C THR A 102 -10.06 6.50 14.93
N VAL A 103 -9.86 5.53 14.03
CA VAL A 103 -8.61 5.39 13.24
C VAL A 103 -8.67 6.18 11.93
N CYS A 104 -9.80 6.16 11.22
CA CYS A 104 -10.00 6.87 9.95
C CYS A 104 -10.38 8.33 10.12
N SER A 105 -10.12 8.92 11.30
CA SER A 105 -10.40 10.32 11.57
C SER A 105 -9.16 11.12 11.92
N ILE A 106 -8.89 12.17 11.14
CA ILE A 106 -7.98 13.23 11.58
C ILE A 106 -8.73 14.03 12.65
N GLY A 107 -8.36 13.83 13.92
CA GLY A 107 -8.95 14.54 15.05
C GLY A 107 -10.48 14.39 15.12
N VAL A 108 -10.97 13.15 15.23
CA VAL A 108 -12.40 12.74 15.37
C VAL A 108 -13.34 13.05 14.21
N LYS A 109 -12.85 13.57 13.07
CA LYS A 109 -13.65 13.73 11.84
C LYS A 109 -13.40 12.59 10.84
N VAL A 110 -14.42 11.76 10.61
CA VAL A 110 -14.46 10.84 9.47
C VAL A 110 -14.18 11.62 8.18
N GLU A 111 -13.47 10.99 7.24
CA GLU A 111 -13.26 11.49 5.88
C GLU A 111 -14.52 12.15 5.30
N GLY A 112 -14.35 13.39 4.85
CA GLY A 112 -15.42 14.12 4.19
C GLY A 112 -15.00 15.52 3.79
N ASN A 113 -15.87 16.22 3.09
CA ASN A 113 -15.53 17.59 2.64
C ASN A 113 -15.15 18.56 3.77
N LYS A 114 -15.54 18.26 5.02
CA LYS A 114 -15.25 19.07 6.22
C LYS A 114 -13.81 18.92 6.76
N ASN A 115 -13.04 17.93 6.31
CA ASN A 115 -11.63 17.75 6.72
C ASN A 115 -10.63 17.83 5.56
N ARG A 116 -11.05 18.30 4.37
CA ARG A 116 -10.17 18.64 3.21
C ARG A 116 -8.91 19.39 3.63
N PHE A 117 -9.07 20.48 4.39
CA PHE A 117 -7.94 21.28 4.86
C PHE A 117 -6.94 20.48 5.70
N ALA A 118 -7.43 19.55 6.53
CA ALA A 118 -6.56 18.70 7.34
C ALA A 118 -5.79 17.69 6.47
N PHE A 119 -6.40 17.20 5.38
CA PHE A 119 -5.72 16.37 4.40
C PHE A 119 -4.67 17.16 3.61
N CYS A 120 -4.95 18.39 3.18
CA CYS A 120 -3.93 19.23 2.55
C CYS A 120 -2.73 19.49 3.48
N ILE A 121 -2.98 19.74 4.78
CA ILE A 121 -1.89 19.85 5.78
C ILE A 121 -1.11 18.54 5.90
N ALA A 122 -1.81 17.39 5.99
CA ALA A 122 -1.15 16.09 6.04
C ALA A 122 -0.29 15.84 4.80
N GLY A 123 -0.77 16.22 3.62
CA GLY A 123 -0.02 16.13 2.36
C GLY A 123 1.25 16.98 2.38
N GLN A 124 1.19 18.21 2.90
CA GLN A 124 2.36 19.06 3.08
C GLN A 124 3.39 18.43 4.04
N LEU A 125 2.94 17.92 5.19
CA LEU A 125 3.81 17.25 6.16
C LEU A 125 4.46 15.98 5.58
N LEU A 126 3.68 15.16 4.86
CA LEU A 126 4.19 13.97 4.18
C LEU A 126 5.24 14.33 3.13
N ASN A 127 5.01 15.40 2.36
CA ASN A 127 5.97 15.88 1.36
C ASN A 127 7.30 16.30 1.99
N GLU A 128 7.28 16.96 3.15
CA GLU A 128 8.48 17.31 3.91
C GLU A 128 9.23 16.06 4.41
N MET A 129 8.49 15.03 4.83
CA MET A 129 9.05 13.76 5.32
C MET A 129 9.63 12.86 4.23
N VAL A 130 9.37 13.10 2.94
CA VAL A 130 9.83 12.22 1.84
C VAL A 130 11.34 11.99 1.90
N SER A 131 12.13 13.02 2.21
CA SER A 131 13.59 12.91 2.25
C SER A 131 14.09 11.92 3.31
N ASP A 132 13.35 11.79 4.42
CA ASP A 132 13.67 10.88 5.52
C ASP A 132 13.13 9.45 5.28
N LEU A 133 12.02 9.35 4.53
CA LEU A 133 11.38 8.08 4.20
C LEU A 133 12.07 7.38 3.02
N ALA A 134 12.51 8.12 2.01
CA ALA A 134 13.04 7.56 0.76
C ALA A 134 14.41 6.89 0.92
N SER A 135 14.61 5.75 0.26
CA SER A 135 15.90 5.10 0.18
C SER A 135 16.75 5.75 -0.89
N GLN A 136 18.06 5.71 -0.66
CA GLN A 136 19.04 5.94 -1.73
C GLN A 136 19.30 4.67 -2.56
N ASN A 137 18.78 3.51 -2.11
CA ASN A 137 18.89 2.26 -2.84
C ASN A 137 18.05 2.32 -4.13
N ARG A 138 18.63 1.87 -5.24
CA ARG A 138 17.99 1.83 -6.57
C ARG A 138 17.66 0.42 -7.04
N ASN A 139 17.64 -0.53 -6.11
CA ASN A 139 17.19 -1.90 -6.36
C ASN A 139 15.75 -2.03 -5.85
N TYR A 140 14.81 -2.02 -6.78
CA TYR A 140 13.38 -2.20 -6.52
C TYR A 140 13.01 -3.67 -6.72
N VAL A 141 11.92 -4.11 -6.11
CA VAL A 141 11.49 -5.51 -6.08
C VAL A 141 10.10 -5.64 -6.66
N LEU A 142 9.76 -6.83 -7.14
CA LEU A 142 8.39 -7.10 -7.59
C LEU A 142 7.44 -7.11 -6.39
N CYS A 143 6.40 -6.29 -6.46
CA CYS A 143 5.31 -6.22 -5.49
C CYS A 143 3.98 -6.44 -6.18
N ASP A 144 3.05 -7.00 -5.42
CA ASP A 144 1.63 -6.96 -5.73
C ASP A 144 0.97 -5.99 -4.75
N PRO A 145 0.54 -4.80 -5.19
CA PRO A 145 -0.06 -3.80 -4.31
C PRO A 145 -1.46 -4.20 -3.85
N ASP A 146 -2.12 -5.18 -4.48
CA ASP A 146 -3.46 -5.66 -4.11
C ASP A 146 -3.42 -7.06 -3.48
N LEU A 147 -2.36 -7.35 -2.72
CA LEU A 147 -2.21 -8.64 -2.05
C LEU A 147 -3.10 -8.75 -0.81
N HIS A 148 -4.32 -9.24 -0.99
CA HIS A 148 -5.26 -9.57 0.08
C HIS A 148 -5.65 -11.06 0.07
N LEU A 149 -6.34 -11.54 1.11
CA LEU A 149 -6.72 -12.96 1.25
C LEU A 149 -7.54 -13.51 0.08
N GLY A 150 -8.30 -12.65 -0.62
CA GLY A 150 -9.06 -13.04 -1.79
C GLY A 150 -8.17 -13.44 -2.98
N ASN A 151 -6.93 -12.95 -2.99
CA ASN A 151 -5.95 -13.23 -4.03
C ASN A 151 -4.95 -14.33 -3.64
N ILE A 152 -5.10 -14.95 -2.45
CA ILE A 152 -4.20 -16.00 -1.95
C ILE A 152 -4.96 -17.32 -1.81
N PHE A 153 -4.59 -18.32 -2.59
CA PHE A 153 -5.15 -19.66 -2.52
C PHE A 153 -4.22 -20.58 -1.74
N ILE A 154 -4.83 -21.41 -0.89
CA ILE A 154 -4.13 -22.39 -0.05
C ILE A 154 -4.71 -23.80 -0.26
N ASP A 155 -3.90 -24.82 -0.01
CA ASP A 155 -4.36 -26.21 0.09
C ASP A 155 -4.87 -26.55 1.51
N GLU A 156 -5.24 -27.82 1.73
CA GLU A 156 -5.73 -28.34 3.01
C GLU A 156 -4.70 -28.25 4.15
N ASP A 157 -3.41 -28.19 3.80
CA ASP A 157 -2.28 -28.09 4.72
C ASP A 157 -1.83 -26.63 4.95
N PHE A 158 -2.59 -25.64 4.47
CA PHE A 158 -2.30 -24.20 4.53
C PHE A 158 -1.05 -23.75 3.75
N ASN A 159 -0.60 -24.53 2.76
CA ASN A 159 0.46 -24.07 1.85
C ASN A 159 -0.14 -23.15 0.79
N ILE A 160 0.56 -22.06 0.46
CA ILE A 160 0.16 -21.17 -0.65
C ILE A 160 0.35 -21.93 -1.97
N THR A 161 -0.76 -22.20 -2.67
CA THR A 161 -0.76 -22.88 -3.97
C THR A 161 -0.76 -21.90 -5.13
N CYS A 162 -1.40 -20.74 -4.95
CA CYS A 162 -1.49 -19.72 -5.99
C CYS A 162 -1.65 -18.32 -5.38
N ILE A 163 -1.09 -17.32 -6.07
CA ILE A 163 -1.41 -15.91 -5.89
C ILE A 163 -1.92 -15.42 -7.25
N ILE A 164 -3.10 -14.81 -7.26
CA ILE A 164 -3.76 -14.31 -8.49
C ILE A 164 -3.81 -12.78 -8.51
N ASP A 165 -4.41 -12.24 -9.57
CA ASP A 165 -4.65 -10.81 -9.79
C ASP A 165 -3.39 -9.93 -9.78
N TRP A 166 -2.38 -10.38 -10.49
CA TRP A 166 -1.15 -9.61 -10.76
C TRP A 166 -1.36 -8.43 -11.71
N SER A 167 -2.60 -8.02 -11.96
CA SER A 167 -2.94 -6.95 -12.91
C SER A 167 -2.33 -5.60 -12.51
N SER A 168 -2.13 -5.39 -11.21
CA SER A 168 -1.52 -4.18 -10.64
C SER A 168 -0.04 -4.36 -10.27
N ALA A 169 0.60 -5.46 -10.68
CA ALA A 169 1.97 -5.77 -10.26
C ALA A 169 2.96 -4.67 -10.69
N SER A 170 3.82 -4.28 -9.74
CA SER A 170 4.79 -3.20 -9.93
C SER A 170 6.16 -3.53 -9.37
N ALA A 171 7.19 -2.98 -10.02
CA ALA A 171 8.46 -2.77 -9.38
C ALA A 171 8.29 -1.65 -8.34
N SER A 172 8.62 -1.95 -7.08
CA SER A 172 8.35 -1.07 -5.94
C SER A 172 9.53 -1.05 -4.94
N PRO A 173 9.59 -0.04 -4.05
CA PRO A 173 10.51 -0.04 -2.91
C PRO A 173 10.44 -1.34 -2.09
N THR A 174 11.58 -1.85 -1.65
CA THR A 174 11.62 -3.08 -0.82
C THR A 174 10.79 -2.96 0.45
N ALA A 175 10.63 -1.73 0.98
CA ALA A 175 9.80 -1.49 2.16
C ALA A 175 8.32 -1.85 1.95
N GLU A 176 7.78 -1.74 0.73
CA GLU A 176 6.42 -2.18 0.41
C GLU A 176 6.29 -3.70 0.44
N LEU A 177 7.24 -4.43 -0.16
CA LEU A 177 7.25 -5.90 -0.13
C LEU A 177 7.32 -6.46 1.30
N LEU A 178 8.04 -5.74 2.17
CA LEU A 178 8.25 -6.10 3.56
C LEU A 178 7.13 -5.59 4.48
N SER A 179 6.25 -4.73 3.98
CA SER A 179 5.05 -4.32 4.72
C SER A 179 4.22 -5.56 4.98
N THR A 180 3.90 -5.81 6.25
CA THR A 180 3.09 -6.99 6.59
C THR A 180 1.67 -6.76 6.05
N PRO A 181 1.14 -7.66 5.20
CA PRO A 181 -0.18 -7.45 4.61
C PRO A 181 -1.26 -7.34 5.69
N GLY A 182 -2.17 -6.40 5.51
CA GLY A 182 -3.40 -6.33 6.30
C GLY A 182 -4.33 -7.46 5.91
N LEU A 183 -4.33 -8.56 6.68
CA LEU A 183 -5.31 -9.63 6.46
C LEU A 183 -6.72 -9.08 6.75
N ASN A 184 -7.68 -9.35 5.86
CA ASN A 184 -9.10 -8.91 5.92
C ASN A 184 -9.35 -7.41 5.74
N GLY A 185 -8.54 -6.68 4.95
CA GLY A 185 -8.76 -5.24 4.77
C GLY A 185 -8.69 -4.45 6.09
N SER A 186 -7.99 -5.01 7.09
CA SER A 186 -7.93 -4.45 8.44
C SER A 186 -7.10 -3.17 8.46
N LEU A 187 -7.71 -2.11 8.98
CA LEU A 187 -7.17 -0.76 9.16
C LEU A 187 -6.26 -0.55 10.37
N SER A 188 -6.14 -1.58 11.21
CA SER A 188 -5.14 -1.57 12.27
C SER A 188 -3.85 -2.20 11.73
N PRO A 189 -2.67 -1.66 12.09
CA PRO A 189 -1.41 -2.34 11.83
C PRO A 189 -1.53 -3.81 12.22
N PRO A 190 -0.96 -4.73 11.43
CA PRO A 190 -1.11 -6.16 11.68
C PRO A 190 -0.75 -6.49 13.12
N LYS A 191 -1.53 -7.38 13.74
CA LYS A 191 -1.28 -7.79 15.14
C LYS A 191 0.19 -8.22 15.28
N PRO A 192 0.86 -7.98 16.42
CA PRO A 192 2.26 -8.38 16.60
C PRO A 192 2.53 -9.85 16.26
N SER A 193 1.56 -10.74 16.51
CA SER A 193 1.62 -12.15 16.12
C SER A 193 1.65 -12.37 14.60
N LEU A 194 0.90 -11.58 13.84
CA LEU A 194 0.90 -11.61 12.37
C LEU A 194 2.20 -11.04 11.80
N ILE A 195 2.68 -9.93 12.37
CA ILE A 195 3.99 -9.35 12.02
C ILE A 195 5.09 -10.39 12.26
N ALA A 196 5.09 -11.04 13.42
CA ALA A 196 6.06 -12.08 13.76
C ALA A 196 5.98 -13.28 12.80
N ALA A 197 4.77 -13.76 12.51
CA ALA A 197 4.55 -14.86 11.57
C ALA A 197 5.01 -14.52 10.15
N PHE A 198 4.63 -13.35 9.62
CA PHE A 198 5.03 -12.89 8.30
C PHE A 198 6.55 -12.75 8.19
N ARG A 199 7.19 -12.08 9.15
CA ARG A 199 8.65 -11.92 9.20
C ARG A 199 9.36 -13.27 9.31
N SER A 200 8.84 -14.20 10.09
CA SER A 200 9.39 -15.56 10.21
C SER A 200 9.30 -16.31 8.88
N GLY A 201 8.13 -16.29 8.23
CA GLY A 201 7.94 -16.92 6.92
C GLY A 201 8.85 -16.32 5.85
N PHE A 202 9.00 -14.99 5.85
CA PHE A 202 9.88 -14.30 4.91
C PHE A 202 11.36 -14.70 5.11
N ARG A 203 11.83 -14.74 6.36
CA ARG A 203 13.22 -15.10 6.70
C ARG A 203 13.57 -16.55 6.36
N ASN A 204 12.60 -17.46 6.46
CA ASN A 204 12.83 -18.86 6.12
C ASN A 204 13.05 -19.08 4.61
N GLY A 205 12.72 -18.10 3.76
CA GLY A 205 12.80 -18.24 2.30
C GLY A 205 13.71 -17.24 1.58
N SER A 206 14.51 -16.41 2.27
CA SER A 206 15.48 -15.48 1.65
C SER A 206 16.59 -15.08 2.65
N GLN A 207 17.59 -14.30 2.22
CA GLN A 207 18.69 -13.80 3.06
C GLN A 207 18.18 -13.00 4.27
N VAL A 208 19.00 -13.00 5.33
CA VAL A 208 18.76 -12.22 6.55
C VAL A 208 18.76 -10.73 6.19
N LEU A 209 17.56 -10.12 6.21
CA LEU A 209 17.39 -8.68 6.04
C LEU A 209 17.78 -7.94 7.33
N GLY A 210 18.55 -6.86 7.18
CA GLY A 210 18.95 -6.00 8.30
C GLY A 210 17.76 -5.30 8.99
N PRO A 211 17.86 -4.96 10.28
CA PRO A 211 16.77 -4.39 11.08
C PRO A 211 16.20 -3.09 10.52
N GLN A 212 17.04 -2.27 9.87
CA GLN A 212 16.62 -0.99 9.25
C GLN A 212 15.57 -1.18 8.14
N LYS A 213 15.59 -2.30 7.41
CA LYS A 213 14.59 -2.56 6.35
C LYS A 213 13.20 -2.83 6.94
N TRP A 214 13.14 -3.49 8.07
CA TRP A 214 11.88 -3.78 8.78
C TRP A 214 11.29 -2.52 9.42
N GLU A 215 12.12 -1.67 10.02
CA GLU A 215 11.65 -0.38 10.58
C GLU A 215 11.04 0.51 9.50
N ARG A 216 11.60 0.50 8.30
CA ARG A 216 11.04 1.23 7.16
C ARG A 216 9.74 0.63 6.64
N ALA A 217 9.66 -0.69 6.57
CA ALA A 217 8.42 -1.37 6.21
C ALA A 217 7.28 -1.02 7.19
N ASP A 218 7.58 -0.91 8.48
CA ASP A 218 6.61 -0.51 9.50
C ASP A 218 6.11 0.93 9.29
N LYS A 219 6.96 1.83 8.75
CA LYS A 219 6.58 3.21 8.37
C LYS A 219 5.78 3.27 7.07
N MET A 220 5.95 2.28 6.18
CA MET A 220 5.27 2.22 4.89
C MET A 220 3.76 2.01 5.03
N TRP A 221 3.32 1.40 6.14
CA TRP A 221 1.90 1.27 6.48
C TRP A 221 1.17 2.62 6.64
N CYS A 222 1.90 3.72 6.83
CA CYS A 222 1.32 5.06 6.94
C CYS A 222 1.17 5.78 5.58
N VAL A 223 1.69 5.20 4.50
CA VAL A 223 1.75 5.81 3.15
C VAL A 223 1.23 4.88 2.04
N GLN A 224 0.83 3.64 2.39
CA GLN A 224 0.03 2.74 1.55
C GLN A 224 -1.44 3.18 1.57
#